data_AF-A0A7V9IHK8-F1
#
_entry.id   AF-A0A7V9IHK8-F1
#
_cell.length_a   1.000
_cell.length_b   1.000
_cell.length_c   1.000
_cell.angle_alpha   90.00
_cell.angle_beta   90.00
_cell.angle_gamma   90.00
#
_symmetry.space_group_name_H-M   'P 1'
#
loop_
_entity.id
_entity.type
_entity.pdbx_description
1 polymer ?
#
loop_
_entity_poly.entity_id
_entity_poly.type
_entity_poly.pdbx_seq_one_letter_code
_entity_poly.pdbx_strand_id
1 'polypeptide(L)'
;AFADIVVRFAPIEERGESAGDPLSATILLRPTASHPDLSAVLGEEHRSAMHLKLIRDQDSKPVDALHVHGYASRDTTRQIEESIWSELGVDAELPQALGVVGNGTRSEPLAVVQLILLYHLLMASRSNATDESVVNAG
;
A
#
# COMPACT_ATOMS: atom_id res chain seq x y z
N ALA A 1 -15.64 -7.56 -10.09
CA ALA A 1 -14.77 -8.50 -9.32
C ALA A 1 -14.94 -8.28 -7.81
N PHE A 2 -14.57 -9.24 -6.94
CA PHE A 2 -14.83 -9.22 -5.48
C PHE A 2 -13.65 -8.78 -4.59
N ALA A 3 -12.52 -8.37 -5.17
CA ALA A 3 -11.34 -8.02 -4.38
C ALA A 3 -11.41 -6.57 -3.84
N ASP A 4 -11.06 -6.37 -2.57
CA ASP A 4 -10.92 -5.03 -1.97
C ASP A 4 -9.66 -4.29 -2.46
N ILE A 5 -8.61 -5.05 -2.76
CA ILE A 5 -7.32 -4.52 -3.21
C ILE A 5 -6.87 -5.31 -4.45
N VAL A 6 -6.41 -4.59 -5.47
CA VAL A 6 -5.77 -5.19 -6.65
C VAL A 6 -4.38 -4.60 -6.81
N VAL A 7 -3.37 -5.46 -6.91
CA VAL A 7 -1.97 -5.03 -7.09
C VAL A 7 -1.46 -5.47 -8.46
N ARG A 8 -0.81 -4.56 -9.17
CA ARG A 8 -0.09 -4.85 -10.42
C ARG A 8 1.33 -4.30 -10.32
N PHE A 9 2.31 -5.16 -10.60
CA PHE A 9 3.71 -4.76 -10.76
C PHE A 9 4.05 -4.68 -12.24
N ALA A 10 4.32 -3.47 -12.73
CA ALA A 10 4.62 -3.18 -14.13
C ALA A 10 5.04 -1.72 -14.30
N PRO A 11 5.66 -1.37 -15.44
CA PRO A 11 5.91 0.02 -15.78
C PRO A 11 4.63 0.86 -15.77
N ILE A 12 4.74 2.10 -15.31
CA ILE A 12 3.71 3.13 -15.41
C ILE A 12 3.99 3.94 -16.68
N GLU A 13 3.42 3.51 -17.80
CA GLU A 13 3.68 4.10 -19.13
C GLU A 13 3.35 5.60 -19.18
N GLU A 14 2.35 6.07 -18.42
CA GLU A 14 2.00 7.50 -18.36
C GLU A 14 3.11 8.36 -17.72
N ARG A 15 4.10 7.73 -17.08
CA ARG A 15 5.31 8.37 -16.56
C ARG A 15 6.52 8.23 -17.50
N GLY A 16 6.35 7.57 -18.65
CA GLY A 16 7.42 7.28 -19.59
C GLY A 16 8.28 6.08 -19.19
N GLU A 17 7.82 5.27 -18.24
CA GLU A 17 8.50 4.02 -17.87
C GLU A 17 8.36 2.96 -18.97
N SER A 18 9.33 2.08 -19.05
CA SER A 18 9.46 1.02 -20.05
C SER A 18 9.74 -0.33 -19.40
N ALA A 19 9.67 -1.41 -20.18
CA ALA A 19 9.93 -2.76 -19.68
C ALA A 19 11.37 -2.98 -19.17
N GLY A 20 12.31 -2.06 -19.47
CA GLY A 20 13.68 -2.11 -18.96
C GLY A 20 13.87 -1.43 -17.60
N ASP A 21 12.86 -0.66 -17.15
CA ASP A 21 12.92 0.05 -15.87
C ASP A 21 12.53 -0.87 -14.70
N PRO A 22 12.97 -0.56 -13.46
CA PRO A 22 12.49 -1.26 -12.28
C PRO A 22 10.97 -1.22 -12.19
N LEU A 23 10.36 -2.35 -11.81
CA LEU A 23 8.91 -2.46 -11.73
C LEU A 23 8.34 -1.51 -10.67
N SER A 24 7.47 -0.60 -11.10
CA SER A 24 6.56 0.14 -10.25
C SER A 24 5.39 -0.73 -9.80
N ALA A 25 4.64 -0.28 -8.80
CA ALA A 25 3.40 -0.91 -8.35
C ALA A 25 2.22 0.04 -8.53
N THR A 26 1.12 -0.48 -9.07
CA THR A 26 -0.21 0.13 -9.02
C THR A 26 -1.06 -0.66 -8.04
N ILE A 27 -1.61 0.01 -7.04
CA ILE A 27 -2.50 -0.55 -6.02
C ILE A 27 -3.86 0.12 -6.18
N LEU A 28 -4.87 -0.66 -6.56
CA LEU A 28 -6.25 -0.20 -6.57
C LEU A 28 -6.84 -0.43 -5.19
N LEU A 29 -7.23 0.66 -4.53
CA LEU A 29 -7.82 0.72 -3.20
C LEU A 29 -9.33 0.93 -3.38
N ARG A 30 -10.08 -0.18 -3.47
CA ARG A 30 -11.53 -0.09 -3.70
C ARG A 30 -12.24 0.32 -2.41
N PRO A 31 -13.26 1.20 -2.47
CA PRO A 31 -13.97 1.69 -1.29
C PRO A 31 -14.94 0.66 -0.68
N THR A 32 -14.51 -0.60 -0.60
CA THR A 32 -15.17 -1.74 0.03
C THR A 32 -14.47 -2.15 1.33
N ALA A 33 -13.28 -1.60 1.62
CA ALA A 33 -12.55 -1.77 2.87
C ALA A 33 -12.03 -0.42 3.41
N SER A 34 -11.76 -0.36 4.71
CA SER A 34 -11.07 0.78 5.32
C SER A 34 -9.57 0.72 5.00
N HIS A 35 -9.10 1.67 4.20
CA HIS A 35 -7.70 1.82 3.84
C HIS A 35 -6.93 2.69 4.85
N PRO A 36 -5.59 2.59 4.90
CA PRO A 36 -4.77 3.55 5.62
C PRO A 36 -5.07 4.99 5.19
N ASP A 37 -4.95 5.95 6.10
CA ASP A 37 -4.95 7.34 5.68
C ASP A 37 -3.59 7.59 4.99
N LEU A 38 -3.64 8.09 3.76
CA LEU A 38 -2.43 8.38 2.98
C LEU A 38 -2.16 9.88 2.89
N SER A 39 -3.00 10.72 3.50
CA SER A 39 -2.90 12.18 3.39
C SER A 39 -1.52 12.71 3.82
N ALA A 40 -0.93 12.13 4.86
CA ALA A 40 0.39 12.51 5.38
C ALA A 40 1.56 12.19 4.43
N VAL A 41 1.34 11.31 3.45
CA VAL A 41 2.40 10.77 2.58
C VAL A 41 2.18 11.08 1.10
N LEU A 42 1.17 11.90 0.76
CA LEU A 42 0.85 12.33 -0.61
C LEU A 42 1.33 13.75 -0.93
N GLY A 43 2.14 14.35 -0.05
CA GLY A 43 2.76 15.67 -0.24
C GLY A 43 3.84 15.69 -1.33
N GLU A 44 4.30 16.91 -1.67
CA GLU A 44 5.32 17.12 -2.71
C GLU A 44 6.63 16.40 -2.40
N GLU A 45 6.99 16.30 -1.12
CA GLU A 45 8.19 15.63 -0.65
C GLU A 45 8.23 14.13 -0.99
N HIS A 46 7.05 13.50 -1.13
CA HIS A 46 6.90 12.08 -1.43
C HIS A 46 6.53 11.81 -2.91
N ARG A 47 6.23 12.85 -3.70
CA ARG A 47 5.74 12.73 -5.09
C ARG A 47 6.70 11.98 -6.02
N SER A 48 7.99 12.02 -5.73
CA SER A 48 9.01 11.28 -6.47
C SER A 48 8.93 9.76 -6.23
N ALA A 49 8.43 9.35 -5.06
CA ALA A 49 8.29 7.95 -4.67
C ALA A 49 6.90 7.38 -4.96
N MET A 50 5.84 8.15 -4.72
CA MET A 50 4.47 7.70 -4.99
C MET A 50 3.50 8.83 -5.27
N HIS A 51 2.35 8.50 -5.86
CA HIS A 51 1.24 9.42 -6.04
C HIS A 51 -0.10 8.68 -6.10
N LEU A 52 -1.18 9.40 -5.81
CA LEU A 52 -2.55 8.90 -5.92
C LEU A 52 -3.23 9.44 -7.19
N LYS A 53 -4.05 8.61 -7.83
CA LYS A 53 -4.97 9.01 -8.90
C LYS A 53 -6.35 8.44 -8.64
N LEU A 54 -7.38 9.22 -8.95
CA LEU A 54 -8.74 8.68 -9.06
C LEU A 54 -8.93 8.11 -10.46
N ILE A 55 -9.23 6.81 -10.57
CA ILE A 55 -9.50 6.14 -11.85
C ILE A 55 -10.86 5.45 -11.83
N ARG A 56 -11.27 4.94 -12.99
CA ARG A 56 -12.35 3.94 -13.08
C ARG A 56 -11.74 2.56 -13.21
N ASP A 57 -12.16 1.63 -12.36
CA ASP A 57 -11.72 0.23 -12.46
C ASP A 57 -12.48 -0.53 -13.56
N GLN A 58 -12.23 -1.84 -13.68
CA GLN A 58 -12.89 -2.70 -14.67
C GLN A 58 -14.43 -2.77 -14.50
N ASP A 59 -14.94 -2.49 -13.30
CA ASP A 59 -16.38 -2.43 -13.00
C ASP A 59 -16.93 -0.99 -13.18
N SER A 60 -16.15 -0.09 -13.79
CA SER A 60 -16.43 1.34 -13.99
C SER A 60 -16.64 2.16 -12.71
N LYS A 61 -16.28 1.62 -11.55
CA LYS A 61 -16.40 2.30 -10.25
C LYS A 61 -15.22 3.25 -10.04
N PRO A 62 -15.45 4.43 -9.42
CA PRO A 62 -14.35 5.28 -8.98
C PRO A 62 -13.54 4.55 -7.92
N VAL A 63 -12.23 4.48 -8.12
CA VAL A 63 -11.28 3.77 -7.25
C VAL A 63 -10.00 4.58 -7.17
N ASP A 64 -9.42 4.66 -5.98
CA ASP A 64 -8.10 5.25 -5.79
C ASP A 64 -7.02 4.29 -6.28
N ALA A 65 -6.18 4.77 -7.19
CA ALA A 65 -4.99 4.08 -7.68
C ALA A 65 -3.76 4.73 -7.06
N LEU A 66 -3.15 4.03 -6.10
CA LEU A 66 -1.86 4.40 -5.54
C LEU A 66 -0.76 3.84 -6.44
N HIS A 67 0.08 4.72 -6.95
CA HIS A 67 1.23 4.39 -7.77
C HIS A 67 2.50 4.57 -6.95
N VAL A 68 3.27 3.49 -6.78
CA VAL A 68 4.58 3.51 -6.11
C VAL A 68 5.65 3.22 -7.16
N HIS A 69 6.58 4.16 -7.34
CA HIS A 69 7.53 4.12 -8.44
C HIS A 69 8.69 3.17 -8.16
N GLY A 70 9.08 2.36 -9.15
CA GLY A 70 10.18 1.40 -9.06
C GLY A 70 11.55 2.03 -8.82
N TYR A 71 11.71 3.30 -9.20
CA TYR A 71 12.94 4.08 -9.03
C TYR A 71 12.92 4.97 -7.78
N ALA A 72 11.92 4.81 -6.89
CA ALA A 72 11.85 5.55 -5.65
C ALA A 72 13.09 5.30 -4.77
N SER A 73 13.61 6.35 -4.13
CA SER A 73 14.73 6.19 -3.20
C SER A 73 14.26 5.50 -1.91
N ARG A 74 15.15 4.71 -1.32
CA ARG A 74 14.90 4.04 -0.05
C ARG A 74 14.56 5.01 1.08
N ASP A 75 15.21 6.18 1.12
CA ASP A 75 14.97 7.13 2.21
C ASP A 75 13.56 7.73 2.15
N THR A 76 13.05 7.98 0.93
CA THR A 76 11.68 8.51 0.74
C THR A 76 10.65 7.42 0.99
N THR A 77 10.84 6.20 0.49
CA THR A 77 9.91 5.09 0.76
C THR A 77 9.90 4.69 2.23
N ARG A 78 11.03 4.76 2.92
CA ARG A 78 11.12 4.46 4.35
C ARG A 78 10.28 5.42 5.20
N GLN A 79 10.25 6.71 4.87
CA GLN A 79 9.41 7.72 5.54
C GLN A 79 7.92 7.45 5.32
N ILE A 80 7.55 7.03 4.11
CA ILE A 80 6.18 6.60 3.78
C ILE A 80 5.80 5.39 4.62
N GLU A 81 6.66 4.37 4.68
CA GLU A 81 6.44 3.15 5.46
C GLU A 81 6.29 3.46 6.95
N GLU A 82 7.14 4.33 7.50
CA GLU A 82 7.08 4.79 8.89
C GLU A 82 5.76 5.48 9.22
N SER A 83 5.29 6.35 8.33
CA SER A 83 4.03 7.08 8.51
C SER A 83 2.84 6.12 8.54
N ILE A 84 2.73 5.22 7.56
CA ILE A 84 1.66 4.20 7.51
C ILE A 84 1.73 3.26 8.72
N TRP A 85 2.93 2.85 9.14
CA TRP A 85 3.12 1.99 10.32
C TRP A 85 2.68 2.67 11.61
N SER A 86 2.96 3.97 11.75
CA SER A 86 2.56 4.73 12.94
C SER A 86 1.04 4.77 13.14
N GLU A 87 0.28 4.82 12.06
CA GLU A 87 -1.20 4.79 12.11
C GLU A 87 -1.76 3.47 12.64
N LEU A 88 -1.02 2.36 12.48
CA LEU A 88 -1.45 1.07 13.02
C LEU A 88 -1.42 1.03 14.55
N GLY A 89 -0.66 1.92 15.20
CA GLY A 89 -0.50 1.97 16.65
C GLY A 89 0.01 0.66 17.22
N VAL A 90 0.84 -0.07 16.47
CA VAL A 90 1.44 -1.34 16.91
C VAL A 90 2.70 -1.02 17.71
N ASP A 91 2.78 -1.58 18.92
CA ASP A 91 3.96 -1.49 19.78
C ASP A 91 5.04 -2.50 19.33
N ALA A 92 5.51 -2.33 18.10
CA ALA A 92 6.58 -3.11 17.50
C ALA A 92 7.29 -2.28 16.42
N GLU A 93 8.52 -2.64 16.11
CA GLU A 93 9.27 -2.03 15.02
C GLU A 93 8.68 -2.39 13.65
N LEU A 94 8.81 -1.48 12.68
CA LEU A 94 8.48 -1.78 11.29
C LEU A 94 9.31 -2.98 10.81
N PRO A 95 8.68 -4.05 10.26
CA PRO A 95 9.41 -5.22 9.82
C PRO A 95 10.42 -4.89 8.71
N GLN A 96 11.70 -5.12 8.95
CA GLN A 96 12.76 -4.87 7.96
C GLN A 96 12.70 -5.81 6.75
N ALA A 97 11.94 -6.90 6.84
CA ALA A 97 11.76 -7.87 5.78
C ALA A 97 10.85 -7.38 4.63
N LEU A 98 10.11 -6.27 4.82
CA LEU A 98 9.25 -5.75 3.77
C LEU A 98 10.03 -5.34 2.53
N GLY A 99 9.54 -5.79 1.38
CA GLY A 99 10.14 -5.58 0.07
C GLY A 99 11.32 -6.49 -0.25
N VAL A 100 11.79 -7.32 0.69
CA VAL A 100 12.90 -8.24 0.44
C VAL A 100 12.42 -9.46 -0.35
N VAL A 101 13.10 -9.76 -1.46
CA VAL A 101 12.85 -10.94 -2.30
C VAL A 101 14.00 -11.95 -2.20
N GLY A 102 13.79 -13.18 -2.67
CA GLY A 102 14.57 -14.38 -2.30
C GLY A 102 16.10 -14.35 -2.45
N ASN A 103 16.69 -13.39 -3.17
CA ASN A 103 18.14 -13.20 -3.27
C ASN A 103 18.67 -12.09 -2.35
N GLY A 104 17.85 -11.57 -1.43
CA GLY A 104 18.18 -10.41 -0.57
C GLY A 104 18.02 -9.06 -1.26
N THR A 105 17.59 -9.02 -2.52
CA THR A 105 17.27 -7.75 -3.21
C THR A 105 16.03 -7.14 -2.57
N ARG A 106 16.01 -5.81 -2.45
CA ARG A 106 14.86 -5.06 -1.96
C ARG A 106 14.14 -4.37 -3.12
N SER A 107 12.81 -4.44 -3.11
CA SER A 107 11.93 -3.66 -3.98
C SER A 107 11.13 -2.69 -3.13
N GLU A 108 11.34 -1.40 -3.35
CA GLU A 108 10.64 -0.34 -2.61
C GLU A 108 9.12 -0.35 -2.87
N PRO A 109 8.63 -0.50 -4.11
CA PRO A 109 7.19 -0.68 -4.34
C PRO A 109 6.61 -1.90 -3.64
N LEU A 110 7.35 -3.03 -3.61
CA LEU A 110 6.89 -4.22 -2.91
C LEU A 110 6.80 -4.00 -1.40
N ALA A 111 7.73 -3.24 -0.81
CA ALA A 111 7.70 -2.93 0.61
C ALA A 111 6.41 -2.18 0.98
N VAL A 112 6.09 -1.12 0.23
CA VAL A 112 4.86 -0.33 0.42
C VAL A 112 3.61 -1.19 0.19
N VAL A 113 3.58 -2.02 -0.86
CA VAL A 113 2.48 -2.97 -1.10
C VAL A 113 2.27 -3.90 0.09
N GLN A 114 3.34 -4.54 0.57
CA GLN A 114 3.24 -5.49 1.67
C GLN A 114 2.82 -4.81 2.98
N LEU A 115 3.26 -3.58 3.23
CA LEU A 115 2.82 -2.80 4.37
C LEU A 115 1.32 -2.48 4.30
N ILE A 116 0.82 -2.08 3.14
CA ILE A 116 -0.62 -1.84 2.94
C ILE A 116 -1.40 -3.14 3.17
N LEU A 117 -0.94 -4.28 2.64
CA LEU A 117 -1.61 -5.56 2.88
C LEU A 117 -1.58 -5.95 4.37
N LEU A 118 -0.44 -5.77 5.03
CA LEU A 118 -0.29 -6.01 6.47
C LEU A 118 -1.24 -5.15 7.29
N TYR A 119 -1.40 -3.87 6.93
CA TYR A 119 -2.36 -2.97 7.56
C TYR A 119 -3.77 -3.58 7.54
N HIS A 120 -4.24 -4.04 6.39
CA HIS A 120 -5.59 -4.61 6.25
C HIS A 120 -5.76 -5.90 7.05
N LEU A 121 -4.74 -6.76 7.10
CA LEU A 121 -4.77 -7.99 7.90
C LEU A 121 -4.90 -7.69 9.40
N LEU A 122 -4.16 -6.69 9.90
CA LEU A 122 -4.24 -6.27 11.29
C LEU A 122 -5.58 -5.62 11.64
N MET A 123 -6.12 -4.78 10.75
CA MET A 123 -7.43 -4.15 10.96
C MET A 123 -8.56 -5.17 10.95
N ALA A 124 -8.57 -6.08 9.98
CA ALA A 124 -9.55 -7.17 9.93
C ALA A 124 -9.52 -8.03 11.21
N SER A 125 -8.33 -8.34 11.72
CA SER A 125 -8.19 -9.08 12.98
C SER A 125 -8.80 -8.33 14.18
N ARG A 126 -8.65 -7.01 14.26
CA ARG A 126 -9.22 -6.19 15.36
C ARG A 126 -10.74 -6.07 15.26
N SER A 127 -11.27 -5.90 14.04
CA SER A 127 -12.71 -5.88 13.80
C SER A 127 -13.37 -7.19 14.22
N ASN A 128 -12.77 -8.34 13.88
CA ASN A 128 -13.30 -9.65 14.29
C ASN A 128 -13.27 -9.85 15.80
N ALA A 129 -12.19 -9.45 16.49
CA ALA A 129 -12.11 -9.56 17.95
C ALA A 129 -13.15 -8.68 18.68
N THR A 130 -13.49 -7.52 18.10
CA THR A 130 -14.51 -6.62 18.64
C THR A 130 -15.91 -7.25 18.49
N ASP A 131 -16.20 -7.86 17.35
CA ASP A 131 -17.50 -8.48 17.07
C ASP A 131 -17.76 -9.70 17.98
N GLU A 132 -16.77 -10.57 18.20
CA GLU A 132 -16.88 -11.71 19.12
C GLU A 132 -17.07 -11.30 20.58
N SER A 133 -16.51 -10.16 20.99
CA SER A 133 -16.68 -9.63 22.36
C SER A 133 -18.09 -9.13 22.64
N VAL A 134 -18.79 -8.60 21.61
CA VAL A 134 -20.18 -8.15 21.71
C VAL A 134 -21.13 -9.35 21.74
N VAL A 135 -20.86 -10.40 20.95
CA VAL A 135 -21.70 -11.61 20.91
C VAL A 135 -21.63 -12.40 22.23
N ASN A 136 -20.49 -12.45 22.90
CA ASN A 136 -20.32 -13.17 24.18
C ASN A 136 -20.84 -12.41 25.42
N ALA A 137 -21.24 -11.15 25.26
CA ALA A 137 -21.74 -10.31 26.35
C ALA A 137 -23.28 -10.21 26.41
N GLY A 138 -24.01 -10.89 25.52
CA GLY A 138 -25.48 -10.98 25.48
C GLY A 138 -26.00 -12.36 25.81
#